data_AF-A0A7R9I6Y5-F1
#
_entry.id   AF-A0A7R9I6Y5-F1
#
_cell.length_a   1.000
_cell.length_b   1.000
_cell.length_c   1.000
_cell.angle_alpha   90.00
_cell.angle_beta   90.00
_cell.angle_gamma   90.00
#
_symmetry.space_group_name_H-M   'P 1'
#
loop_
_entity.id
_entity.type
_entity.pdbx_description
1 polymer ?
#
loop_
_entity_poly.entity_id
_entity_poly.type
_entity_poly.pdbx_seq_one_letter_code
_entity_poly.pdbx_strand_id
1 'polypeptide(L)'
;MQGGLQSIEEALTVGVPLIAIPFFSDQDFNVKKIEEKGIGIRLDFADITKEKLLFALDKVINDSRYRKNVIHLATLLNDQPQTAMERAIWWTDYVLRHKGATHLRTAAVDMPCYQFLLLDVIAFIFLISIIVLLIVFIAVRALSSDLIANMNTNATAAEAEAAARAVASTIIWSSWQVWVVRIAPTRVSSPPTRVATPTSRIATPATTIARSPSASSCSNGGGARRTKVSVPLS
;
A
#
# COMPACT_ATOMS: atom_id res chain seq x y z
N MET A 1 18.58 -0.25 -27.69
CA MET A 1 19.21 -1.01 -26.58
C MET A 1 18.95 -0.30 -25.25
N GLN A 2 19.29 -0.91 -24.10
CA GLN A 2 19.05 -0.32 -22.78
C GLN A 2 20.12 0.68 -22.29
N GLY A 3 21.30 0.77 -22.93
CA GLY A 3 22.36 1.68 -22.50
C GLY A 3 23.32 1.12 -21.45
N GLY A 4 23.34 -0.20 -21.23
CA GLY A 4 24.39 -0.87 -20.45
C GLY A 4 25.75 -0.82 -21.14
N LEU A 5 26.83 -0.72 -20.35
CA LEU A 5 28.20 -0.54 -20.84
C LEU A 5 28.63 -1.61 -21.86
N GLN A 6 28.38 -2.89 -21.57
CA GLN A 6 28.77 -4.01 -22.44
C GLN A 6 28.13 -3.93 -23.83
N SER A 7 26.84 -3.57 -23.92
CA SER A 7 26.16 -3.40 -25.22
C SER A 7 26.67 -2.20 -26.01
N ILE A 8 27.18 -1.17 -25.34
CA ILE A 8 27.84 -0.03 -25.98
C ILE A 8 29.19 -0.47 -26.55
N GLU A 9 29.98 -1.21 -25.76
CA GLU A 9 31.30 -1.71 -26.18
C GLU A 9 31.20 -2.68 -27.37
N GLU A 10 30.22 -3.59 -27.37
CA GLU A 10 29.95 -4.49 -28.49
C GLU A 10 29.60 -3.71 -29.78
N ALA A 11 28.62 -2.80 -29.70
CA ALA A 11 28.21 -1.99 -30.84
C ALA A 11 29.34 -1.07 -31.34
N LEU A 12 30.17 -0.54 -30.43
CA LEU A 12 31.34 0.27 -30.77
C LEU A 12 32.43 -0.56 -31.44
N THR A 13 32.65 -1.80 -30.99
CA THR A 13 33.63 -2.73 -31.59
C THR A 13 33.26 -3.09 -33.03
N VAL A 14 31.97 -3.34 -33.30
CA VAL A 14 31.45 -3.65 -34.65
C VAL A 14 31.20 -2.38 -35.50
N GLY A 15 31.20 -1.21 -34.87
CA GLY A 15 31.02 0.08 -35.54
C GLY A 15 29.56 0.41 -35.90
N VAL A 16 28.59 -0.03 -35.11
CA VAL A 16 27.15 0.19 -35.34
C VAL A 16 26.62 1.39 -34.53
N PRO A 17 25.94 2.37 -35.15
CA PRO A 17 25.35 3.51 -34.44
C PRO A 17 24.13 3.10 -33.61
N LEU A 18 23.87 3.86 -32.55
CA LEU A 18 23.05 3.39 -31.43
C LEU A 18 21.76 4.20 -31.23
N ILE A 19 20.67 3.51 -30.89
CA ILE A 19 19.48 4.12 -30.26
C ILE A 19 19.36 3.51 -28.87
N ALA A 20 19.46 4.35 -27.84
CA ALA A 20 19.53 3.92 -26.47
C ALA A 20 18.35 4.47 -25.65
N ILE A 21 17.69 3.54 -24.95
CA ILE A 21 16.51 3.78 -24.12
C ILE A 21 16.91 3.43 -22.69
N PRO A 22 17.35 4.40 -21.87
CA PRO A 22 17.76 4.11 -20.50
C PRO A 22 16.54 3.75 -19.65
N PHE A 23 16.68 2.72 -18.81
CA PHE A 23 15.65 2.27 -17.88
C PHE A 23 16.00 2.58 -16.42
N PHE A 24 17.29 2.50 -16.05
CA PHE A 24 17.68 2.61 -14.65
C PHE A 24 19.12 3.13 -14.44
N SER A 25 19.30 3.92 -13.38
CA SER A 25 20.56 4.28 -12.73
C SER A 25 21.74 4.65 -13.66
N ASP A 26 22.73 3.78 -13.81
CA ASP A 26 24.00 4.01 -14.51
C ASP A 26 23.84 4.15 -16.02
N GLN A 27 22.76 3.59 -16.58
CA GLN A 27 22.45 3.64 -18.00
C GLN A 27 22.31 5.10 -18.49
N ASP A 28 21.78 6.01 -17.67
CA ASP A 28 21.60 7.42 -18.08
C ASP A 28 22.95 8.11 -18.39
N PHE A 29 23.95 7.90 -17.53
CA PHE A 29 25.31 8.41 -17.73
C PHE A 29 25.99 7.81 -18.96
N ASN A 30 25.76 6.52 -19.22
CA ASN A 30 26.29 5.84 -20.39
C ASN A 30 25.63 6.35 -21.68
N VAL A 31 24.30 6.55 -21.67
CA VAL A 31 23.55 7.10 -22.81
C VAL A 31 23.91 8.56 -23.07
N LYS A 32 24.14 9.37 -22.03
CA LYS A 32 24.64 10.74 -22.21
C LYS A 32 25.98 10.77 -22.96
N LYS A 33 26.91 9.85 -22.64
CA LYS A 33 28.18 9.70 -23.37
C LYS A 33 28.01 9.28 -24.84
N ILE A 34 26.97 8.49 -25.17
CA ILE A 34 26.63 8.13 -26.56
C ILE A 34 26.25 9.38 -27.35
N GLU A 35 25.47 10.28 -26.76
CA GLU A 35 25.05 11.54 -27.40
C GLU A 35 26.17 12.57 -27.46
N GLU A 36 26.93 12.75 -26.38
CA GLU A 36 28.10 13.65 -26.32
C GLU A 36 29.17 13.27 -27.37
N LYS A 37 29.37 11.97 -27.61
CA LYS A 37 30.26 11.46 -28.66
C LYS A 37 29.62 11.43 -30.06
N GLY A 38 28.33 11.79 -30.17
CA GLY A 38 27.59 11.78 -31.43
C GLY A 38 27.56 10.41 -32.12
N ILE A 39 27.48 9.33 -31.34
CA ILE A 39 27.45 7.93 -31.84
C ILE A 39 26.07 7.28 -31.75
N GLY A 40 25.10 8.00 -31.20
CA GLY A 40 23.72 7.55 -31.13
C GLY A 40 22.78 8.64 -30.59
N ILE A 41 21.54 8.22 -30.30
CA ILE A 41 20.46 9.08 -29.81
C ILE A 41 19.85 8.47 -28.54
N ARG A 42 19.59 9.32 -27.53
CA ARG A 42 18.77 9.00 -26.35
C ARG A 42 17.28 9.04 -26.70
N LEU A 43 16.54 8.06 -26.21
CA LEU A 43 15.09 8.03 -26.29
C LEU A 43 14.53 7.62 -24.93
N ASP A 44 13.99 8.58 -24.18
CA ASP A 44 13.55 8.35 -22.81
C ASP A 44 12.36 7.38 -22.74
N PHE A 45 12.47 6.36 -21.89
CA PHE A 45 11.45 5.32 -21.79
C PHE A 45 10.08 5.86 -21.35
N ALA A 46 10.06 6.89 -20.51
CA ALA A 46 8.83 7.52 -20.03
C ALA A 46 8.10 8.36 -21.11
N ASP A 47 8.79 8.71 -22.20
CA ASP A 47 8.31 9.64 -23.24
C ASP A 47 8.47 9.05 -24.65
N ILE A 48 8.49 7.71 -24.74
CA ILE A 48 8.64 6.99 -25.99
C ILE A 48 7.30 6.92 -26.74
N THR A 49 7.27 7.49 -27.95
CA THR A 49 6.15 7.35 -28.88
C THR A 49 6.62 6.75 -30.20
N LYS A 50 5.69 6.25 -31.01
CA LYS A 50 5.99 5.70 -32.34
C LYS A 50 6.70 6.73 -33.22
N GLU A 51 6.26 7.98 -33.15
CA GLU A 51 6.77 9.10 -33.95
C GLU A 51 8.21 9.44 -33.54
N LYS A 52 8.50 9.49 -32.24
CA LYS A 52 9.86 9.72 -31.72
C LYS A 52 10.81 8.58 -32.05
N LEU A 53 10.36 7.34 -31.97
CA LEU A 53 11.16 6.17 -32.36
C LEU A 53 11.47 6.17 -33.87
N LEU A 54 10.48 6.46 -34.72
CA LEU A 54 10.68 6.57 -36.17
C LEU A 54 11.60 7.73 -36.52
N PHE A 55 11.46 8.89 -35.87
CA PHE A 55 12.36 10.03 -36.04
C PHE A 55 13.80 9.71 -35.63
N ALA A 56 14.01 9.05 -34.48
CA ALA A 56 15.34 8.63 -34.04
C ALA A 56 15.97 7.61 -35.02
N LEU A 57 15.17 6.68 -35.54
CA LEU A 57 15.61 5.69 -36.53
C LEU A 57 16.01 6.34 -37.85
N ASP A 58 15.15 7.19 -38.42
CA ASP A 58 15.42 7.94 -39.65
C ASP A 58 16.69 8.79 -39.50
N LYS A 59 16.81 9.52 -38.39
CA LYS A 59 17.96 10.36 -38.10
C LYS A 59 19.27 9.57 -37.95
N VAL A 60 19.27 8.40 -37.31
CA VAL A 60 20.48 7.55 -37.21
C VAL A 60 20.87 6.91 -38.55
N ILE A 61 19.89 6.57 -39.40
CA ILE A 61 20.15 5.96 -40.71
C ILE A 61 20.64 7.00 -41.74
N ASN A 62 19.97 8.15 -41.82
CA ASN A 62 20.21 9.16 -42.85
C ASN A 62 21.37 10.12 -42.51
N ASP A 63 21.62 10.41 -41.23
CA ASP A 63 22.73 11.29 -40.83
C ASP A 63 24.05 10.52 -40.74
N SER A 64 24.86 10.66 -41.80
CA SER A 64 26.19 10.02 -41.89
C SER A 64 27.14 10.36 -40.73
N ARG A 65 26.88 11.40 -39.92
CA ARG A 65 27.73 11.76 -38.76
C ARG A 65 27.77 10.65 -37.73
N TYR A 66 26.65 10.02 -37.39
CA TYR A 66 26.62 8.91 -36.43
C TYR A 66 27.50 7.75 -36.91
N ARG A 67 27.32 7.31 -38.17
CA ARG A 67 28.12 6.25 -38.78
C ARG A 67 29.62 6.59 -38.81
N LYS A 68 29.98 7.82 -39.19
CA LYS A 68 31.38 8.31 -39.23
C LYS A 68 32.02 8.34 -37.85
N ASN A 69 31.35 8.93 -36.86
CA ASN A 69 31.84 9.04 -35.48
C ASN A 69 32.02 7.65 -34.85
N VAL A 70 31.05 6.76 -35.04
CA VAL A 70 31.12 5.38 -34.56
C VAL A 70 32.30 4.64 -35.18
N ILE A 71 32.48 4.71 -36.51
CA ILE A 71 33.61 4.05 -37.19
C ILE A 71 34.94 4.63 -36.70
N HIS A 72 35.05 5.95 -36.54
CA HIS A 72 36.26 6.58 -36.02
C HIS A 72 36.61 6.09 -34.61
N LEU A 73 35.63 6.02 -33.70
CA LEU A 73 35.83 5.47 -32.36
C LEU A 73 36.07 3.96 -32.36
N ALA A 74 35.48 3.21 -33.30
CA ALA A 74 35.75 1.78 -33.49
C ALA A 74 37.20 1.55 -33.91
N THR A 75 37.74 2.38 -34.80
CA THR A 75 39.16 2.34 -35.17
C THR A 75 40.04 2.63 -33.94
N LEU A 76 39.76 3.70 -33.19
CA LEU A 76 40.52 4.03 -31.97
C LEU A 76 40.40 2.96 -30.87
N LEU A 77 39.27 2.26 -30.77
CA LEU A 77 39.07 1.17 -29.83
C LEU A 77 39.85 -0.08 -30.24
N ASN A 78 39.91 -0.40 -31.54
CA ASN A 78 40.62 -1.56 -32.05
C ASN A 78 42.13 -1.32 -32.26
N ASP A 79 42.59 -0.06 -32.26
CA ASP A 79 44.01 0.32 -32.32
C ASP A 79 44.73 0.04 -30.99
N GLN A 80 45.00 -1.25 -30.76
CA GLN A 80 45.67 -1.76 -29.56
C GLN A 80 46.90 -2.58 -29.97
N PRO A 81 48.05 -2.45 -29.26
CA PRO A 81 49.33 -3.03 -29.69
C PRO A 81 49.41 -4.57 -29.62
N GLN A 82 48.39 -5.22 -29.07
CA GLN A 82 48.28 -6.67 -28.93
C GLN A 82 46.82 -7.08 -29.15
N THR A 83 46.61 -8.15 -29.92
CA THR A 83 45.29 -8.77 -30.07
C THR A 83 44.76 -9.30 -28.73
N ALA A 84 43.44 -9.51 -28.64
CA ALA A 84 42.82 -10.11 -27.45
C ALA A 84 43.42 -11.50 -27.09
N MET A 85 43.81 -12.28 -28.10
CA MET A 85 44.43 -13.60 -27.90
C MET A 85 45.85 -13.49 -27.33
N GLU A 86 46.70 -12.67 -27.94
CA GLU A 86 48.08 -12.44 -27.44
C GLU A 86 48.08 -11.89 -26.03
N ARG A 87 47.14 -10.99 -25.71
CA ARG A 87 46.95 -10.46 -24.35
C ARG A 87 46.53 -11.54 -23.36
N ALA A 88 45.63 -12.45 -23.73
CA ALA A 88 45.22 -13.56 -22.89
C ALA A 88 46.39 -14.53 -22.62
N ILE A 89 47.19 -14.85 -23.65
CA ILE A 89 48.42 -15.63 -23.52
C ILE A 89 49.41 -14.93 -22.58
N TRP A 90 49.64 -13.62 -22.78
CA TRP A 90 50.56 -12.83 -21.97
C TRP A 90 50.17 -12.79 -20.49
N TRP A 91 48.88 -12.59 -20.17
CA TRP A 91 48.41 -12.63 -18.78
C TRP A 91 48.48 -14.03 -18.17
N THR A 92 48.21 -15.08 -18.95
CA THR A 92 48.35 -16.47 -18.50
C THR A 92 49.80 -16.77 -18.13
N ASP A 93 50.74 -16.45 -19.02
CA ASP A 93 52.17 -16.58 -18.77
C ASP A 93 52.67 -15.67 -17.63
N TYR A 94 52.13 -14.46 -17.49
CA TYR A 94 52.41 -13.58 -16.34
C TYR A 94 52.02 -14.25 -15.01
N VAL A 95 50.83 -14.85 -14.92
CA VAL A 95 50.37 -15.56 -13.72
C VAL A 95 51.24 -16.79 -13.44
N LEU A 96 51.64 -17.55 -14.47
CA LEU A 96 52.54 -18.69 -14.34
C LEU A 96 53.94 -18.28 -13.84
N ARG A 97 54.56 -17.27 -14.45
CA ARG A 97 55.87 -16.73 -14.05
C ARG A 97 55.89 -16.23 -12.61
N HIS A 98 54.78 -15.64 -12.14
CA HIS A 98 54.63 -15.14 -10.77
C HIS A 98 53.93 -16.13 -9.83
N LYS A 99 53.92 -17.44 -10.16
CA LYS A 99 53.40 -18.53 -9.30
C LYS A 99 51.99 -18.27 -8.73
N GLY A 100 51.10 -17.74 -9.56
CA GLY A 100 49.72 -17.38 -9.17
C GLY A 100 49.47 -15.89 -8.95
N ALA A 101 50.48 -15.02 -9.14
CA ALA A 101 50.39 -13.56 -9.08
C ALA A 101 49.61 -13.06 -7.84
N THR A 102 50.11 -13.39 -6.65
CA THR A 102 49.44 -13.12 -5.37
C THR A 102 49.13 -11.63 -5.12
N HIS A 103 49.87 -10.71 -5.74
CA HIS A 103 49.63 -9.27 -5.71
C HIS A 103 48.44 -8.80 -6.56
N LEU A 104 47.96 -9.62 -7.51
CA LEU A 104 46.75 -9.36 -8.30
C LEU A 104 45.52 -10.12 -7.75
N ARG A 105 45.72 -11.05 -6.81
CA ARG A 105 44.60 -11.73 -6.12
C ARG A 105 43.98 -10.77 -5.11
N THR A 106 42.69 -10.51 -5.25
CA THR A 106 41.91 -9.83 -4.20
C THR A 106 41.95 -10.66 -2.92
N ALA A 107 42.29 -10.04 -1.78
CA ALA A 107 42.34 -10.71 -0.48
C ALA A 107 41.04 -11.48 -0.11
N ALA A 108 39.90 -11.07 -0.67
CA ALA A 108 38.61 -11.72 -0.53
C ALA A 108 38.57 -13.19 -1.01
N VAL A 109 39.48 -13.61 -1.90
CA VAL A 109 39.52 -15.01 -2.41
C VAL A 109 40.02 -15.98 -1.35
N ASP A 110 40.92 -15.53 -0.48
CA ASP A 110 41.53 -16.35 0.58
C ASP A 110 40.80 -16.19 1.93
N MET A 111 39.71 -15.39 1.97
CA MET A 111 38.86 -15.22 3.15
C MET A 111 37.87 -16.38 3.32
N PRO A 112 37.60 -16.83 4.55
CA PRO A 112 36.56 -17.81 4.82
C PRO A 112 35.17 -17.22 4.52
N CYS A 113 34.24 -18.09 4.09
CA CYS A 113 32.94 -17.69 3.56
C CYS A 113 32.11 -16.77 4.50
N TYR A 114 32.24 -16.92 5.81
CA TYR A 114 31.54 -16.05 6.78
C TYR A 114 32.05 -14.60 6.83
N GLN A 115 33.33 -14.36 6.53
CA GLN A 115 33.88 -13.01 6.35
C GLN A 115 33.51 -12.45 4.98
N PHE A 116 33.63 -13.27 3.93
CA PHE A 116 33.26 -12.88 2.57
C PHE A 116 31.77 -12.48 2.44
N LEU A 117 30.88 -13.18 3.17
CA LEU A 117 29.45 -12.88 3.22
C LEU A 117 29.07 -11.82 4.27
N LEU A 118 30.04 -11.31 5.05
CA LEU A 118 29.85 -10.40 6.18
C LEU A 118 28.71 -10.84 7.11
N LEU A 119 28.72 -12.12 7.52
CA LEU A 119 27.59 -12.73 8.23
C LEU A 119 27.24 -12.01 9.55
N ASP A 120 28.23 -11.42 10.21
CA ASP A 120 28.10 -10.58 11.40
C ASP A 120 27.27 -9.30 11.12
N VAL A 121 27.53 -8.63 10.00
CA VAL A 121 26.78 -7.43 9.57
C VAL A 121 25.33 -7.79 9.23
N ILE A 122 25.11 -8.93 8.57
CA ILE A 122 23.77 -9.44 8.27
C ILE A 122 23.01 -9.74 9.57
N ALA A 123 23.66 -10.42 10.53
CA ALA A 123 23.08 -10.74 11.83
C ALA A 123 22.75 -9.47 12.64
N PHE A 124 23.62 -8.45 12.62
CA PHE A 124 23.40 -7.17 13.26
C PHE A 124 22.20 -6.41 12.67
N ILE A 125 22.09 -6.37 11.33
CA ILE A 125 20.94 -5.75 10.64
C ILE A 125 19.64 -6.51 10.96
N PHE A 126 19.67 -7.84 10.99
CA PHE A 126 18.51 -8.66 11.41
C PHE A 126 18.12 -8.43 12.87
N LEU A 127 19.09 -8.30 13.77
CA LEU A 127 18.82 -8.00 15.18
C LEU A 127 18.14 -6.64 15.34
N ILE A 128 18.64 -5.60 14.66
CA ILE A 128 18.02 -4.27 14.67
C ILE A 128 16.61 -4.30 14.09
N SER A 129 16.40 -4.99 12.95
CA SER A 129 15.07 -5.05 12.33
C SER A 129 14.06 -5.78 13.22
N ILE A 130 14.46 -6.87 13.88
CA ILE A 130 13.64 -7.57 14.88
C ILE A 130 13.32 -6.65 16.07
N ILE A 131 14.29 -5.92 16.62
CA ILE A 131 14.07 -4.98 17.73
C ILE A 131 13.08 -3.88 17.33
N VAL A 132 13.24 -3.27 16.15
CA VAL A 132 12.31 -2.26 15.64
C VAL A 132 10.90 -2.82 15.45
N LEU A 133 10.77 -4.02 14.86
CA LEU A 133 9.47 -4.70 14.70
C LEU A 133 8.81 -5.03 16.04
N LEU A 134 9.59 -5.45 17.05
CA LEU A 134 9.08 -5.70 18.40
C LEU A 134 8.63 -4.41 19.09
N ILE A 135 9.38 -3.31 18.97
CA ILE A 135 8.98 -2.00 19.50
C ILE A 135 7.67 -1.53 18.86
N VAL A 136 7.55 -1.62 17.52
CA VAL A 136 6.33 -1.28 16.79
C VAL A 136 5.16 -2.17 17.22
N PHE A 137 5.37 -3.48 17.35
CA PHE A 137 4.34 -4.43 17.80
C PHE A 137 3.86 -4.13 19.23
N ILE A 138 4.78 -3.86 20.16
CA ILE A 138 4.46 -3.48 21.53
C ILE A 138 3.72 -2.14 21.58
N ALA A 139 4.15 -1.14 20.81
CA ALA A 139 3.49 0.16 20.73
C ALA A 139 2.06 0.05 20.17
N VAL A 140 1.86 -0.70 19.07
CA VAL A 140 0.52 -0.97 18.50
C VAL A 140 -0.35 -1.72 19.51
N ARG A 141 0.20 -2.71 20.22
CA ARG A 141 -0.53 -3.46 21.24
C ARG A 141 -0.95 -2.54 22.39
N ALA A 142 -0.04 -1.74 22.93
CA ALA A 142 -0.31 -0.80 24.03
C ALA A 142 -1.38 0.22 23.63
N LEU A 143 -1.23 0.89 22.48
CA LEU A 143 -2.24 1.81 21.95
C LEU A 143 -3.60 1.14 21.74
N SER A 144 -3.62 -0.14 21.31
CA SER A 144 -4.88 -0.88 21.18
C SER A 144 -5.52 -1.21 22.53
N SER A 145 -4.73 -1.57 23.57
CA SER A 145 -5.27 -1.81 24.92
C SER A 145 -5.76 -0.53 25.58
N ASP A 146 -5.04 0.57 25.40
CA ASP A 146 -5.40 1.88 25.95
C ASP A 146 -6.67 2.43 25.27
N LEU A 147 -6.81 2.24 23.95
CA LEU A 147 -8.03 2.56 23.21
C LEU A 147 -9.23 1.75 23.69
N ILE A 148 -9.07 0.43 23.86
CA ILE A 148 -10.14 -0.45 24.37
C ILE A 148 -10.52 -0.07 25.81
N ALA A 149 -9.54 0.20 26.67
CA ALA A 149 -9.79 0.64 28.05
C ALA A 149 -10.57 1.96 28.10
N ASN A 150 -10.16 2.95 27.29
CA ASN A 150 -10.85 4.24 27.18
C ASN A 150 -12.29 4.09 26.64
N MET A 151 -12.50 3.22 25.64
CA MET A 151 -13.86 2.92 25.14
C MET A 151 -14.74 2.32 26.24
N ASN A 152 -14.21 1.40 27.05
CA ASN A 152 -14.95 0.78 28.16
C ASN A 152 -15.28 1.80 29.27
N THR A 153 -14.33 2.66 29.67
CA THR A 153 -14.60 3.69 30.69
C THR A 153 -15.67 4.67 30.21
N ASN A 154 -15.61 5.11 28.95
CA ASN A 154 -16.60 6.02 28.37
C ASN A 154 -17.99 5.37 28.27
N ALA A 155 -18.07 4.07 27.97
CA ALA A 155 -19.33 3.32 28.00
C ALA A 155 -19.93 3.27 29.42
N THR A 156 -19.14 2.90 30.44
CA THR A 156 -19.63 2.88 31.84
C THR A 156 -20.04 4.25 32.36
N ALA A 157 -19.37 5.32 31.95
CA ALA A 157 -19.75 6.69 32.29
C ALA A 157 -21.09 7.09 31.64
N ALA A 158 -21.31 6.72 30.37
CA ALA A 158 -22.58 6.97 29.69
C ALA A 158 -23.75 6.19 30.30
N GLU A 159 -23.53 4.94 30.71
CA GLU A 159 -24.52 4.14 31.45
C GLU A 159 -24.86 4.75 32.82
N ALA A 160 -23.85 5.21 33.56
CA ALA A 160 -24.04 5.87 34.86
C ALA A 160 -24.83 7.20 34.72
N GLU A 161 -24.52 8.02 33.70
CA GLU A 161 -25.31 9.22 33.41
C GLU A 161 -26.76 8.90 33.02
N ALA A 162 -26.98 7.86 32.20
CA ALA A 162 -28.32 7.44 31.80
C ALA A 162 -29.15 6.97 33.01
N ALA A 163 -28.55 6.18 33.90
CA ALA A 163 -29.16 5.76 35.16
C ALA A 163 -29.50 6.96 36.06
N ALA A 164 -28.58 7.91 36.23
CA ALA A 164 -28.81 9.12 37.02
C ALA A 164 -29.98 9.96 36.47
N ARG A 165 -30.07 10.13 35.14
CA ARG A 165 -31.19 10.81 34.46
C ARG A 165 -32.52 10.08 34.67
N ALA A 166 -32.54 8.75 34.66
CA ALA A 166 -33.73 7.94 34.89
C ALA A 166 -34.22 7.99 36.36
N VAL A 167 -33.31 8.02 37.33
CA VAL A 167 -33.65 8.23 38.74
C VAL A 167 -34.20 9.64 38.95
N ALA A 168 -33.54 10.66 38.39
CA ALA A 168 -34.00 12.04 38.47
C ALA A 168 -35.40 12.23 37.86
N SER A 169 -35.67 11.67 36.68
CA SER A 169 -36.99 11.76 36.05
C SER A 169 -38.07 11.03 36.86
N THR A 170 -37.73 9.90 37.49
CA THR A 170 -38.63 9.16 38.39
C THR A 170 -38.97 9.95 39.65
N ILE A 171 -37.96 10.60 40.28
CA ILE A 171 -38.16 11.47 41.45
C ILE A 171 -39.02 12.68 41.09
N ILE A 172 -38.74 13.33 39.94
CA ILE A 172 -39.53 14.46 39.43
C ILE A 172 -40.98 14.00 39.16
N TRP A 173 -41.18 12.85 38.52
CA TRP A 173 -42.51 12.31 38.22
C TRP A 173 -43.29 11.92 39.48
N SER A 174 -42.66 11.30 40.49
CA SER A 174 -43.30 11.02 41.77
C SER A 174 -43.64 12.30 42.54
N SER A 175 -42.78 13.32 42.47
CA SER A 175 -43.02 14.63 43.10
C SER A 175 -44.19 15.36 42.41
N TRP A 176 -44.27 15.26 41.07
CA TRP A 176 -45.37 15.78 40.27
C TRP A 176 -46.68 15.06 40.55
N GLN A 177 -46.69 13.72 40.65
CA GLN A 177 -47.85 12.93 41.08
C GLN A 177 -48.39 13.40 42.44
N VAL A 178 -47.51 13.55 43.45
CA VAL A 178 -47.90 14.04 44.78
C VAL A 178 -48.43 15.48 44.73
N TRP A 179 -47.83 16.35 43.91
CA TRP A 179 -48.31 17.71 43.70
C TRP A 179 -49.70 17.72 43.05
N VAL A 180 -49.91 16.97 41.96
CA VAL A 180 -51.18 16.86 41.22
C VAL A 180 -52.32 16.37 42.13
N VAL A 181 -52.08 15.35 42.97
CA VAL A 181 -53.08 14.88 43.95
C VAL A 181 -53.43 15.98 44.98
N ARG A 182 -52.49 16.88 45.28
CA ARG A 182 -52.65 17.93 46.32
C ARG A 182 -53.33 19.21 45.83
N ILE A 183 -53.32 19.52 44.52
CA ILE A 183 -54.09 20.64 43.93
C ILE A 183 -55.33 20.20 43.14
N ALA A 184 -55.67 18.91 43.14
CA ALA A 184 -56.92 18.42 42.56
C ALA A 184 -58.13 19.09 43.27
N PRO A 185 -58.99 19.85 42.56
CA PRO A 185 -60.09 20.55 43.20
C PRO A 185 -61.16 19.57 43.71
N THR A 186 -61.69 19.84 44.90
CA THR A 186 -62.82 19.09 45.46
C THR A 186 -64.03 19.22 44.52
N ARG A 187 -64.54 18.07 44.06
CA ARG A 187 -65.66 18.02 43.10
C ARG A 187 -66.91 18.64 43.74
N VAL A 188 -67.28 19.85 43.29
CA VAL A 188 -68.51 20.53 43.70
C VAL A 188 -69.73 19.69 43.27
N SER A 189 -70.59 19.39 44.24
CA SER A 189 -71.80 18.59 44.05
C SER A 189 -73.01 19.46 43.70
N SER A 190 -73.70 19.14 42.61
CA SER A 190 -75.06 19.62 42.31
C SER A 190 -76.12 18.57 42.71
N PRO A 191 -77.22 18.96 43.38
CA PRO A 191 -78.29 18.05 43.85
C PRO A 191 -79.58 18.20 42.97
N PRO A 192 -80.69 17.49 43.26
CA PRO A 192 -80.83 16.07 42.98
C PRO A 192 -82.15 15.72 42.23
N THR A 193 -82.19 14.58 41.53
CA THR A 193 -83.45 13.99 41.04
C THR A 193 -83.53 12.51 41.43
N ARG A 194 -84.72 12.06 41.88
CA ARG A 194 -84.95 10.78 42.57
C ARG A 194 -85.75 9.81 41.66
N VAL A 195 -85.73 8.51 42.01
CA VAL A 195 -86.60 7.39 41.54
C VAL A 195 -86.10 6.75 40.21
N ALA A 196 -86.00 5.42 40.02
CA ALA A 196 -86.47 4.23 40.78
C ALA A 196 -85.44 3.06 40.80
N THR A 197 -85.67 2.10 41.71
CA THR A 197 -85.16 0.71 41.69
C THR A 197 -85.91 -0.16 40.65
N PRO A 198 -85.32 -1.22 40.05
CA PRO A 198 -85.43 -2.57 40.68
C PRO A 198 -84.28 -3.60 40.42
N THR A 199 -83.98 -4.37 41.48
CA THR A 199 -83.87 -5.84 41.59
C THR A 199 -83.18 -6.74 40.53
N SER A 200 -82.11 -7.45 40.98
CA SER A 200 -81.50 -8.69 40.42
C SER A 200 -80.75 -8.55 39.06
N ARG A 201 -79.85 -9.44 38.64
CA ARG A 201 -79.55 -10.85 39.03
C ARG A 201 -78.06 -11.22 38.75
N ILE A 202 -77.60 -12.31 39.36
CA ILE A 202 -76.32 -13.03 39.15
C ILE A 202 -76.02 -13.33 37.67
N ALA A 203 -74.77 -13.14 37.22
CA ALA A 203 -74.05 -14.05 36.29
C ALA A 203 -72.58 -13.63 36.02
N THR A 204 -71.64 -14.54 36.31
CA THR A 204 -70.43 -14.81 35.50
C THR A 204 -70.74 -16.04 34.60
N PRO A 205 -69.89 -16.48 33.63
CA PRO A 205 -68.61 -15.95 33.12
C PRO A 205 -68.49 -15.94 31.55
N ALA A 206 -67.27 -15.66 31.08
CA ALA A 206 -66.56 -16.34 29.98
C ALA A 206 -66.70 -15.88 28.50
N THR A 207 -65.57 -16.04 27.77
CA THR A 207 -65.47 -16.47 26.36
C THR A 207 -65.87 -15.46 25.24
N THR A 208 -65.14 -15.25 24.12
CA THR A 208 -63.77 -15.64 23.69
C THR A 208 -63.40 -15.04 22.29
N ILE A 209 -62.10 -14.97 21.96
CA ILE A 209 -61.43 -14.98 20.61
C ILE A 209 -61.75 -13.88 19.56
N ALA A 210 -60.76 -13.68 18.68
CA ALA A 210 -60.79 -13.07 17.33
C ALA A 210 -60.54 -11.54 17.26
N ARG A 211 -59.77 -11.01 16.29
CA ARG A 211 -59.01 -11.62 15.18
C ARG A 211 -57.94 -10.64 14.69
N SER A 212 -56.85 -11.14 14.09
CA SER A 212 -56.00 -10.36 13.17
C SER A 212 -56.74 -10.06 11.86
N PRO A 213 -56.40 -8.94 11.20
CA PRO A 213 -55.62 -8.97 9.94
C PRO A 213 -54.46 -7.95 9.99
N SER A 214 -53.25 -8.16 9.47
CA SER A 214 -52.77 -8.62 8.14
C SER A 214 -52.89 -7.59 7.00
N ALA A 215 -51.72 -7.30 6.40
CA ALA A 215 -51.43 -6.93 5.01
C ALA A 215 -51.20 -5.45 4.61
N SER A 216 -50.08 -5.27 3.87
CA SER A 216 -49.85 -4.36 2.71
C SER A 216 -49.79 -2.83 2.94
N SER A 217 -48.97 -2.04 2.22
CA SER A 217 -47.91 -2.33 1.23
C SER A 217 -47.19 -1.03 0.77
N CYS A 218 -45.93 -1.11 0.29
CA CYS A 218 -45.22 -0.14 -0.58
C CYS A 218 -44.98 1.29 0.00
N SER A 219 -44.02 2.14 -0.41
CA SER A 219 -42.72 2.08 -1.15
C SER A 219 -42.07 3.50 -1.03
N ASN A 220 -40.92 3.92 -1.58
CA ASN A 220 -39.93 3.37 -2.53
C ASN A 220 -38.56 4.12 -2.39
N GLY A 221 -37.43 3.50 -2.76
CA GLY A 221 -36.14 4.16 -3.01
C GLY A 221 -35.29 4.56 -1.78
N GLY A 222 -33.96 4.51 -1.81
CA GLY A 222 -33.03 4.00 -2.83
C GLY A 222 -31.57 4.30 -2.44
N GLY A 223 -30.61 3.42 -2.78
CA GLY A 223 -29.20 3.64 -2.47
C GLY A 223 -28.31 2.39 -2.62
N ALA A 224 -27.51 2.33 -3.68
CA ALA A 224 -26.49 1.31 -3.90
C ALA A 224 -25.27 1.54 -2.95
N ARG A 225 -24.23 0.70 -2.83
CA ARG A 225 -23.66 -0.31 -3.76
C ARG A 225 -22.69 -1.21 -2.96
N ARG A 226 -22.70 -2.54 -3.15
CA ARG A 226 -21.58 -3.41 -2.68
C ARG A 226 -21.36 -4.61 -3.61
N THR A 227 -20.49 -4.45 -4.59
CA THR A 227 -19.99 -5.54 -5.44
C THR A 227 -18.83 -6.25 -4.74
N LYS A 228 -19.04 -7.51 -4.31
CA LYS A 228 -17.93 -8.46 -4.17
C LYS A 228 -17.63 -9.03 -5.56
N VAL A 229 -16.37 -8.97 -5.98
CA VAL A 229 -15.89 -9.72 -7.15
C VAL A 229 -15.11 -10.91 -6.64
N SER A 230 -15.53 -12.12 -7.01
CA SER A 230 -14.81 -13.37 -6.80
C SER A 230 -14.29 -13.86 -8.16
N VAL A 231 -12.98 -14.08 -8.25
CA VAL A 231 -12.30 -14.58 -9.44
C VAL A 231 -12.24 -16.12 -9.39
N PRO A 232 -12.55 -16.85 -10.47
CA PRO A 232 -12.22 -18.27 -10.60
C PRO A 232 -10.80 -18.47 -11.14
N LEU A 233 -10.13 -19.55 -10.69
CA LEU A 233 -8.90 -20.05 -11.31
C LEU A 233 -9.21 -20.92 -12.53
N SER A 234 -8.19 -21.01 -13.41
CA SER A 234 -7.91 -22.07 -14.42
C SER A 234 -9.03 -22.43 -15.39
#